data_AF-S7VKM5-F1
#
_entry.id   AF-S7VKM5-F1
#
_cell.length_a   1.000
_cell.length_b   1.000
_cell.length_c   1.000
_cell.angle_alpha   90.00
_cell.angle_beta   90.00
_cell.angle_gamma   90.00
#
_symmetry.space_group_name_H-M   'P 1'
#
loop_
_entity.id
_entity.type
_entity.pdbx_description
1 polymer ?
#
loop_
_entity_poly.entity_id
_entity_poly.type
_entity_poly.pdbx_seq_one_letter_code
_entity_poly.pdbx_strand_id
1 'polypeptide(L)' 'MNTEKKYQQFGLKYGIPLAIITATLAMKKSSGIGKLITFSIVTPAMLGYLYSLIKVKDKVNELPESEN' A
#
# COMPACT_ATOMS: atom_id res chain seq x y z
N MET A 1 8.46 24.79 -1.78
CA MET A 1 8.11 23.36 -1.55
C MET A 1 6.76 23.12 -2.22
N ASN A 2 6.72 22.35 -3.31
CA ASN A 2 5.56 22.30 -4.22
C ASN A 2 4.35 21.65 -3.53
N THR A 3 3.23 22.36 -3.47
CA THR A 3 2.00 22.00 -2.76
C THR A 3 1.49 20.58 -3.12
N GLU A 4 1.76 20.13 -4.33
CA GLU A 4 1.48 18.78 -4.85
C GLU A 4 2.15 17.66 -4.02
N LYS A 5 3.42 17.84 -3.63
CA LYS A 5 4.14 16.86 -2.79
C LYS A 5 3.53 16.77 -1.39
N LYS A 6 2.97 17.86 -0.88
CA LYS A 6 2.29 17.91 0.43
C LYS A 6 0.97 17.13 0.39
N TYR A 7 0.19 17.29 -0.67
CA TYR A 7 -1.05 16.54 -0.87
C TYR A 7 -0.81 15.05 -1.15
N GLN A 8 0.26 14.70 -1.89
CA GLN A 8 0.67 13.30 -2.03
C GLN A 8 1.05 12.67 -0.69
N GLN A 9 1.87 13.34 0.12
CA GLN A 9 2.25 12.83 1.43
C GLN A 9 1.04 12.74 2.38
N PHE A 10 0.11 13.68 2.30
CA PHE A 10 -1.15 13.62 3.06
C PHE A 10 -2.03 12.44 2.61
N GLY A 11 -2.17 12.24 1.30
CA GLY A 11 -2.91 11.13 0.72
C GLY A 11 -2.30 9.77 1.07
N LEU A 12 -0.98 9.65 1.07
CA LEU A 12 -0.30 8.43 1.57
C LEU A 12 -0.50 8.25 3.08
N LYS A 13 -0.31 9.29 3.88
CA LYS A 13 -0.33 9.20 5.34
C LYS A 13 -1.73 8.93 5.91
N TYR A 14 -2.77 9.53 5.33
CA TYR A 14 -4.14 9.45 5.84
C TYR A 14 -5.09 8.69 4.91
N GLY A 15 -4.85 8.69 3.60
CA GLY A 15 -5.68 7.97 2.63
C GLY A 15 -5.48 6.46 2.69
N ILE A 16 -4.26 5.97 2.90
CA ILE A 16 -4.00 4.52 3.02
C ILE A 16 -4.72 3.94 4.26
N PRO A 17 -4.59 4.49 5.48
CA PRO A 17 -5.34 4.00 6.63
C PRO A 17 -6.87 4.07 6.43
N LEU A 18 -7.38 5.15 5.83
CA LEU A 18 -8.80 5.32 5.58
C LEU A 18 -9.33 4.29 4.57
N ALA A 19 -8.55 4.00 3.52
CA ALA A 19 -8.86 2.97 2.52
C ALA A 19 -8.87 1.57 3.16
N ILE A 20 -7.93 1.28 4.06
CA ILE A 20 -7.91 0.00 4.79
C ILE A 20 -9.14 -0.13 5.68
N ILE A 21 -9.49 0.91 6.45
CA ILE A 21 -10.66 0.90 7.34
C ILE A 21 -11.95 0.69 6.54
N THR A 22 -12.12 1.44 5.45
CA THR A 22 -13.30 1.34 4.59
C THR A 22 -13.39 -0.01 3.87
N ALA A 23 -12.27 -0.54 3.38
CA ALA A 23 -12.21 -1.89 2.81
C ALA A 23 -12.56 -2.97 3.85
N THR A 24 -12.05 -2.84 5.07
CA THR A 24 -12.35 -3.77 6.18
C THR A 24 -13.83 -3.71 6.56
N LEU A 25 -14.42 -2.51 6.59
CA LEU A 25 -15.84 -2.33 6.86
C LEU A 25 -16.72 -2.91 5.75
N ALA A 26 -16.31 -2.74 4.49
CA ALA A 26 -16.97 -3.32 3.32
C ALA A 26 -16.90 -4.86 3.35
N MET A 27 -15.75 -5.44 3.70
CA MET A 27 -15.60 -6.89 3.92
C MET A 27 -16.48 -7.41 5.06
N LYS A 28 -16.63 -6.65 6.16
CA LYS A 28 -17.51 -7.01 7.28
C LYS A 28 -18.99 -7.04 6.87
N LYS A 29 -19.42 -6.08 6.04
CA LYS A 29 -20.82 -5.99 5.55
C LYS A 29 -21.11 -6.96 4.41
N SER A 30 -20.08 -7.37 3.67
CA SER A 30 -20.16 -8.28 2.54
C SER A 30 -20.31 -9.76 2.98
N SER A 31 -21.31 -10.46 2.46
CA SER A 31 -21.50 -11.91 2.61
C SER A 31 -20.76 -12.69 1.51
N GLY A 32 -20.11 -13.80 1.88
CA GLY A 32 -19.53 -14.84 1.00
C GLY A 32 -18.75 -14.34 -0.22
N ILE A 33 -19.47 -14.14 -1.33
CA ILE A 33 -18.94 -13.76 -2.65
C ILE A 33 -18.21 -12.42 -2.63
N GLY A 34 -18.72 -11.41 -1.91
CA GLY A 34 -18.06 -10.10 -1.88
C GLY A 34 -16.74 -10.12 -1.09
N LYS A 35 -16.58 -11.05 -0.12
CA LYS A 35 -15.30 -11.30 0.57
C LYS A 35 -14.29 -11.96 -0.36
N LEU A 36 -14.76 -12.89 -1.19
CA LEU A 36 -13.93 -13.54 -2.20
C LEU A 36 -13.41 -12.53 -3.23
N ILE A 37 -14.27 -11.62 -3.70
CA ILE A 37 -13.89 -10.57 -4.66
C ILE A 37 -12.91 -9.58 -4.02
N THR A 38 -13.20 -9.06 -2.82
CA THR A 38 -12.27 -8.15 -2.15
C THR A 38 -10.94 -8.84 -1.83
N PHE A 39 -10.94 -10.10 -1.41
CA PHE A 39 -9.71 -10.88 -1.25
C PHE A 39 -8.96 -11.05 -2.58
N SER A 40 -9.67 -11.36 -3.67
CA SER A 40 -9.05 -11.54 -4.99
C SER A 40 -8.39 -10.29 -5.56
N ILE A 41 -8.80 -9.09 -5.11
CA ILE A 41 -8.24 -7.82 -5.56
C ILE A 41 -7.16 -7.32 -4.58
N VAL A 42 -7.44 -7.38 -3.28
CA VAL A 42 -6.55 -6.86 -2.24
C VAL A 42 -5.30 -7.72 -2.12
N THR A 43 -5.42 -9.04 -2.19
CA THR A 43 -4.28 -9.96 -2.00
C THR A 43 -3.21 -9.82 -3.08
N PRO A 44 -3.53 -9.81 -4.40
CA PRO A 44 -2.53 -9.57 -5.43
C PRO A 44 -1.92 -8.16 -5.36
N ALA A 45 -2.72 -7.14 -5.02
CA ALA A 45 -2.21 -5.77 -4.86
C ALA A 45 -1.21 -5.68 -3.70
N MET A 46 -1.50 -6.34 -2.58
CA MET A 46 -0.62 -6.40 -1.42
C MET A 46 0.67 -7.18 -1.72
N LEU A 47 0.58 -8.31 -2.44
CA LEU A 47 1.75 -9.06 -2.90
C LEU A 47 2.62 -8.24 -3.86
N GLY A 48 2.01 -7.50 -4.79
CA GLY A 48 2.73 -6.60 -5.70
C GLY A 48 3.42 -5.45 -4.97
N TYR A 49 2.78 -4.89 -3.94
CA TYR A 49 3.40 -3.88 -3.09
C TYR A 49 4.58 -4.45 -2.29
N LEU A 50 4.42 -5.61 -1.66
CA LEU A 50 5.50 -6.31 -0.95
C LEU A 50 6.67 -6.64 -1.89
N TYR A 51 6.39 -7.15 -3.09
CA TYR A 51 7.40 -7.42 -4.11
C TYR A 51 8.15 -6.15 -4.51
N SER A 52 7.43 -5.04 -4.71
CA SER A 52 8.05 -3.75 -5.02
C SER A 52 8.94 -3.26 -3.87
N LEU A 53 8.51 -3.43 -2.62
CA LEU A 53 9.32 -3.08 -1.45
C LEU A 53 10.58 -3.94 -1.34
N ILE A 54 10.49 -5.25 -1.59
CA ILE A 54 11.66 -6.15 -1.59
C ILE A 54 12.63 -5.72 -2.68
N LYS A 55 12.15 -5.45 -3.89
CA LYS A 55 12.99 -5.00 -5.01
C LYS A 55 13.67 -3.66 -4.74
N VAL A 56 12.98 -2.74 -4.06
CA VAL A 56 13.56 -1.47 -3.63
C VAL A 56 14.58 -1.70 -2.52
N LYS A 57 14.30 -2.57 -1.53
CA LYS A 57 15.23 -2.94 -0.47
C LYS A 57 16.52 -3.56 -1.04
N ASP A 58 16.40 -4.47 -2.00
CA ASP A 58 17.56 -5.11 -2.64
C ASP A 58 18.37 -4.08 -3.42
N LYS A 59 17.72 -3.16 -4.15
CA LYS A 59 18.40 -2.03 -4.80
C LYS A 59 19.07 -1.06 -3.82
N VAL A 60 18.50 -0.85 -2.63
CA VAL A 60 19.10 -0.01 -1.59
C VAL A 60 20.31 -0.71 -0.94
N ASN A 61 20.25 -2.02 -0.79
CA ASN A 61 21.37 -2.83 -0.27
C ASN A 61 22.50 -3.04 -1.29
N GLU A 62 22.24 -2.89 -2.59
CA GLU A 62 23.26 -2.92 -3.65
C GLU A 62 23.98 -1.58 -3.86
N LEU A 63 23.50 -0.49 -3.25
CA LEU A 63 24.24 0.78 -3.22
C LEU A 63 25.32 0.67 -2.13
N PRO A 64 26.61 0.89 -2.45
CA PRO A 64 27.64 0.93 -1.41
C PRO A 64 27.26 2.03 -0.41
N GLU A 65 27.43 1.74 0.88
CA GLU A 65 27.33 2.72 1.96
C GLU A 65 28.17 3.95 1.58
N SER A 66 27.51 4.96 1.04
CA SER A 66 28.08 6.30 0.93
C SER A 66 27.98 6.89 2.32
N GLU A 67 29.12 6.83 3.02
CA GLU A 67 29.46 7.55 4.24
C GLU A 67 28.62 8.81 4.48
N ASN A 68 27.99 8.86 5.66
CA ASN A 68 27.99 10.03 6.55
C ASN A 68 27.76 9.56 7.99
#